data_AF-A0A8I1AWM1-F1
#
_entry.id   AF-A0A8I1AWM1-F1
#
_cell.length_a   1.000
_cell.length_b   1.000
_cell.length_c   1.000
_cell.angle_alpha   90.00
_cell.angle_beta   90.00
_cell.angle_gamma   90.00
#
_symmetry.space_group_name_H-M   'P 1'
#
loop_
_entity.id
_entity.type
_entity.pdbx_description
1 polymer ?
#
loop_
_entity_poly.entity_id
_entity_poly.type
_entity_poly.pdbx_seq_one_letter_code
_entity_poly.pdbx_strand_id
1 'polypeptide(L)'
;VILLLLGLNLATVKMFGEMEFWFAMIKIVAIVALIVVGLVMVMMHFQSPTGVEASFAHLWNDGGWFPKGISGFFAGFQIAVFAFVGIELVGTTAAETKDPEKSLPRAINSIPIRIIMFYVFALIVIMSVTPWSSVVPSKSPFVELFVLVGLPAAASLINFVVLTSAASSANSG
;
A
#
# COMPACT_ATOMS: atom_id res chain seq x y z
N VAL A 1 -34.09 19.28 20.48
CA VAL A 1 -32.87 18.50 20.85
C VAL A 1 -32.59 17.38 19.86
N ILE A 2 -33.52 16.44 19.63
CA ILE A 2 -33.30 15.28 18.72
C ILE A 2 -32.97 15.70 17.27
N LEU A 3 -33.73 16.64 16.68
CA LEU A 3 -33.45 17.14 15.31
C LEU A 3 -32.12 17.89 15.20
N LEU A 4 -31.71 18.57 16.27
CA LEU A 4 -30.43 19.27 16.33
C LEU A 4 -29.27 18.26 16.40
N LEU A 5 -29.38 17.25 17.26
CA LEU A 5 -28.41 16.15 17.36
C LEU A 5 -28.31 15.35 16.06
N LEU A 6 -29.45 15.09 15.40
CA LEU A 6 -29.48 14.44 14.10
C LEU A 6 -28.74 15.26 13.03
N GLY A 7 -29.01 16.57 12.95
CA GLY A 7 -28.33 17.47 12.01
C GLY A 7 -26.83 17.52 12.25
N LEU A 8 -26.41 17.60 13.51
CA LEU A 8 -24.99 17.56 13.88
C LEU A 8 -24.35 16.22 13.53
N ASN A 9 -24.99 15.09 13.84
CA ASN A 9 -24.47 13.76 13.51
C ASN A 9 -24.37 13.54 12.00
N LEU A 10 -25.36 13.97 11.21
CA LEU A 10 -25.32 13.87 9.75
C LEU A 10 -24.20 14.72 9.15
N ALA A 11 -23.98 15.93 9.67
CA ALA A 11 -22.86 16.77 9.25
C ALA A 11 -21.51 16.09 9.57
N THR A 12 -21.36 15.54 10.78
CA THR A 12 -20.15 14.82 11.20
C THR A 12 -19.88 13.60 10.31
N VAL A 13 -20.89 12.77 10.04
CA VAL A 13 -20.76 11.58 9.19
C VAL A 13 -20.43 11.96 7.74
N LYS A 14 -21.05 13.02 7.20
CA LYS A 14 -20.72 13.51 5.86
C LYS A 14 -19.27 14.02 5.78
N MET A 15 -18.85 14.82 6.75
CA MET A 15 -17.46 15.31 6.83
C MET A 15 -16.47 14.16 6.95
N PHE A 16 -16.80 13.14 7.74
CA PHE A 16 -16.00 11.93 7.87
C PHE A 16 -15.85 11.20 6.54
N GLY A 17 -16.96 10.95 5.83
CA GLY A 17 -16.93 10.30 4.52
C GLY A 17 -16.13 11.08 3.47
N GLU A 18 -16.24 12.41 3.47
CA GLU A 18 -15.41 13.26 2.60
C GLU A 18 -13.92 13.16 2.96
N MET A 19 -13.55 13.19 4.25
CA MET A 19 -12.16 13.01 4.69
C MET A 19 -11.60 11.65 4.27
N GLU A 20 -12.36 10.57 4.46
CA GLU A 20 -11.93 9.24 4.01
C GLU A 20 -11.75 9.15 2.50
N PHE A 21 -12.63 9.79 1.72
CA PHE A 21 -12.48 9.88 0.26
C PHE A 21 -11.19 10.60 -0.12
N TRP A 22 -10.89 11.74 0.51
CA TRP A 22 -9.64 12.48 0.26
C TRP A 22 -8.41 11.68 0.68
N PHE A 23 -8.43 11.02 1.84
CA PHE A 23 -7.34 10.15 2.28
C PHE A 23 -7.14 8.97 1.34
N ALA A 24 -8.20 8.36 0.82
CA ALA A 24 -8.12 7.30 -0.17
C ALA A 24 -7.52 7.79 -1.50
N MET A 25 -7.89 8.98 -1.95
CA MET A 25 -7.34 9.58 -3.18
C MET A 25 -5.82 9.80 -3.06
N ILE A 26 -5.37 10.38 -1.95
CA ILE A 26 -3.95 10.66 -1.70
C ILE A 26 -3.13 9.35 -1.69
N LYS A 27 -3.66 8.29 -1.07
CA LYS A 27 -3.06 6.94 -1.08
C LYS A 27 -2.82 6.43 -2.50
N ILE A 28 -3.85 6.48 -3.34
CA ILE A 28 -3.79 5.96 -4.71
C ILE A 28 -2.75 6.75 -5.52
N VAL A 29 -2.77 8.08 -5.43
CA VAL A 29 -1.79 8.93 -6.14
C VAL A 29 -0.36 8.62 -5.71
N ALA A 30 -0.12 8.44 -4.40
CA ALA A 30 1.20 8.09 -3.88
C ALA A 30 1.73 6.75 -4.41
N ILE A 31 0.89 5.72 -4.42
CA ILE A 31 1.28 4.39 -4.91
C ILE A 31 1.54 4.42 -6.43
N VAL A 32 0.69 5.10 -7.19
CA VAL A 32 0.87 5.25 -8.64
C VAL A 32 2.16 6.03 -8.95
N ALA A 33 2.42 7.12 -8.24
CA ALA A 33 3.65 7.89 -8.40
C ALA A 33 4.90 7.05 -8.11
N LEU A 34 4.87 6.25 -7.03
CA LEU A 34 5.96 5.34 -6.70
C LEU A 34 6.20 4.30 -7.79
N ILE A 35 5.14 3.68 -8.30
CA ILE A 35 5.22 2.69 -9.38
C ILE A 35 5.85 3.32 -10.61
N VAL A 36 5.37 4.49 -11.03
CA VAL A 36 5.90 5.20 -12.21
C VAL A 36 7.37 5.54 -12.02
N VAL A 37 7.75 6.12 -10.87
CA VAL A 37 9.15 6.50 -10.60
C VAL A 37 10.05 5.27 -10.60
N GLY A 38 9.69 4.20 -9.91
CA GLY A 38 10.53 3.01 -9.88
C GLY A 38 10.63 2.29 -11.22
N LEU A 39 9.55 2.25 -12.03
CA LEU A 39 9.63 1.73 -13.40
C LEU A 39 10.56 2.59 -14.27
N VAL A 40 10.50 3.91 -14.15
CA VAL A 40 11.40 4.83 -14.83
C VAL A 40 12.85 4.57 -14.43
N MET A 41 13.13 4.36 -13.14
CA MET A 41 14.47 4.03 -12.65
C MET A 41 15.01 2.74 -13.26
N VAL A 42 14.18 1.69 -13.34
CA VAL A 42 14.57 0.41 -13.95
C VAL A 42 14.79 0.56 -15.45
N MET A 43 13.92 1.27 -16.17
CA MET A 43 14.08 1.52 -17.62
C MET A 43 15.33 2.35 -17.95
N MET A 44 15.70 3.29 -17.07
CA MET A 44 16.90 4.13 -17.23
C MET A 44 18.18 3.47 -16.72
N HIS A 45 18.14 2.24 -16.21
CA HIS A 45 19.28 1.56 -15.58
C HIS A 45 19.92 2.44 -14.50
N PHE A 46 19.07 3.06 -13.67
CA PHE A 46 19.49 3.98 -12.62
C PHE A 46 20.47 3.29 -11.67
N GLN A 47 21.60 3.94 -11.39
CA GLN A 47 22.56 3.46 -10.40
C GLN A 47 22.37 4.19 -9.08
N SER A 48 22.18 3.41 -8.01
CA SER A 48 22.09 3.94 -6.66
C SER A 48 23.41 4.58 -6.22
N PRO A 49 23.41 5.44 -5.19
CA PRO A 49 24.65 5.95 -4.59
C PRO A 49 25.58 4.85 -4.05
N THR A 50 25.06 3.64 -3.84
CA THR A 50 25.83 2.45 -3.42
C THR A 50 26.35 1.62 -4.60
N GLY A 51 26.14 2.07 -5.84
CA GLY A 51 26.60 1.40 -7.07
C GLY A 51 25.71 0.25 -7.54
N VAL A 52 24.51 0.10 -6.96
CA VAL A 52 23.54 -0.94 -7.35
C VAL A 52 22.67 -0.40 -8.47
N GLU A 53 22.65 -1.10 -9.60
CA GLU A 53 21.81 -0.77 -10.75
C GLU A 53 20.39 -1.30 -10.56
N ALA A 54 19.37 -0.46 -10.80
CA ALA A 54 17.97 -0.86 -10.75
C ALA A 54 17.66 -1.89 -11.86
N SER A 55 17.18 -3.07 -11.48
CA SER A 55 16.90 -4.17 -12.39
C SER A 55 15.83 -5.11 -11.83
N PHE A 56 14.95 -5.62 -12.70
CA PHE A 56 14.02 -6.70 -12.36
C PHE A 56 14.73 -8.00 -11.95
N ALA A 57 16.02 -8.13 -12.24
CA ALA A 57 16.81 -9.29 -11.87
C ALA A 57 16.96 -9.43 -10.33
N HIS A 58 16.85 -8.33 -9.57
CA HIS A 58 16.84 -8.34 -8.09
C HIS A 58 15.70 -9.14 -7.48
N LEU A 59 14.64 -9.44 -8.24
CA LEU A 59 13.53 -10.26 -7.79
C LEU A 59 13.93 -11.73 -7.55
N TRP A 60 15.02 -12.20 -8.18
CA TRP A 60 15.40 -13.62 -8.14
C TRP A 60 16.91 -13.88 -8.08
N ASN A 61 17.78 -12.89 -8.32
CA ASN A 61 19.24 -13.11 -8.32
C ASN A 61 19.84 -13.29 -6.90
N ASP A 62 19.22 -12.73 -5.87
CA ASP A 62 19.69 -12.80 -4.48
C ASP A 62 19.21 -14.09 -3.77
N GLY A 63 19.53 -15.26 -4.34
CA GLY A 63 19.17 -16.57 -3.76
C GLY A 63 17.82 -17.13 -4.19
N GLY A 64 17.28 -16.66 -5.32
CA GLY A 64 16.03 -17.16 -5.90
C GLY A 64 14.78 -16.70 -5.17
N TRP A 65 13.70 -17.47 -5.31
CA TRP A 65 12.39 -17.18 -4.70
C TRP A 65 12.32 -17.56 -3.22
N PHE A 66 13.19 -18.46 -2.77
CA PHE A 66 13.24 -18.96 -1.39
C PHE A 66 14.65 -18.83 -0.79
N PRO A 67 15.22 -17.61 -0.71
CA PRO A 67 16.60 -17.41 -0.25
C PRO A 67 16.81 -17.80 1.22
N LYS A 68 15.72 -17.79 2.01
CA LYS A 68 15.70 -18.25 3.41
C LYS A 68 15.03 -19.62 3.58
N GLY A 69 14.86 -20.38 2.49
CA GLY A 69 14.16 -21.67 2.48
C GLY A 69 12.67 -21.59 2.81
N ILE A 70 12.05 -22.76 2.97
CA ILE A 70 10.60 -22.89 3.26
C ILE A 70 10.25 -22.33 4.64
N SER A 71 11.14 -22.46 5.64
CA SER A 71 10.94 -21.88 6.96
C SER A 71 10.87 -20.34 6.91
N GLY A 72 11.75 -19.71 6.13
CA GLY A 72 11.72 -18.28 5.89
C GLY A 72 10.45 -17.82 5.16
N PHE A 73 9.95 -18.63 4.22
CA PHE A 73 8.66 -18.37 3.58
C PHE A 73 7.52 -18.34 4.61
N PHE A 74 7.38 -19.34 5.47
CA PHE A 74 6.32 -19.35 6.49
C PHE A 74 6.47 -18.21 7.51
N ALA A 75 7.70 -17.82 7.84
CA ALA A 75 7.97 -16.67 8.69
C ALA A 75 7.52 -15.34 8.06
N GLY A 76 7.71 -15.16 6.75
CA GLY A 76 7.22 -13.96 6.03
C GLY A 76 5.73 -14.04 5.70
N PHE A 77 5.22 -15.22 5.38
CA PHE A 77 3.83 -15.47 4.98
C PHE A 77 2.85 -15.05 6.07
N GLN A 78 3.11 -15.39 7.34
CA GLN A 78 2.25 -14.96 8.45
C GLN A 78 2.17 -13.43 8.58
N ILE A 79 3.28 -12.72 8.35
CA ILE A 79 3.31 -11.25 8.41
C ILE A 79 2.52 -10.67 7.23
N ALA A 80 2.68 -11.27 6.03
CA ALA A 80 1.91 -10.88 4.85
C ALA A 80 0.40 -11.09 5.07
N VAL A 81 -0.02 -12.21 5.65
CA VAL A 81 -1.42 -12.47 6.00
C VAL A 81 -1.93 -11.47 7.04
N PHE A 82 -1.11 -11.15 8.05
CA PHE A 82 -1.47 -10.16 9.08
C PHE A 82 -1.77 -8.78 8.49
N ALA A 83 -1.09 -8.38 7.41
CA ALA A 83 -1.34 -7.12 6.72
C ALA A 83 -2.74 -7.02 6.06
N PHE A 84 -3.47 -8.13 5.93
CA PHE A 84 -4.82 -8.19 5.36
C PHE A 84 -5.92 -8.49 6.39
N VAL A 85 -5.58 -8.49 7.68
CA VAL A 85 -6.59 -8.55 8.76
C VAL A 85 -7.50 -7.32 8.66
N GLY A 86 -8.81 -7.49 8.91
CA GLY A 86 -9.83 -6.45 8.75
C GLY A 86 -10.53 -6.46 7.39
N ILE A 87 -10.10 -7.29 6.43
CA ILE A 87 -10.82 -7.47 5.16
C ILE A 87 -12.22 -8.06 5.34
N GLU A 88 -12.43 -8.77 6.44
CA GLU A 88 -13.72 -9.31 6.86
C GLU A 88 -14.78 -8.23 7.09
N LEU A 89 -14.37 -7.03 7.52
CA LEU A 89 -15.27 -5.89 7.75
C LEU A 89 -15.94 -5.44 6.44
N VAL A 90 -15.20 -5.48 5.32
CA VAL A 90 -15.76 -5.20 3.99
C VAL A 90 -16.80 -6.24 3.60
N GLY A 91 -16.60 -7.50 3.99
CA GLY A 91 -17.55 -8.58 3.76
C GLY A 91 -18.85 -8.41 4.55
N THR A 92 -18.76 -8.05 5.84
CA THR A 92 -19.93 -7.83 6.69
C THR A 92 -20.72 -6.59 6.24
N THR A 93 -20.05 -5.47 5.98
CA THR A 93 -20.71 -4.26 5.48
C THR A 93 -21.35 -4.48 4.11
N ALA A 94 -20.70 -5.22 3.21
CA ALA A 94 -21.29 -5.56 1.92
C ALA A 94 -22.55 -6.43 2.06
N ALA A 95 -22.60 -7.30 3.08
CA ALA A 95 -23.77 -8.13 3.40
C ALA A 95 -24.94 -7.33 3.98
N GLU A 96 -24.69 -6.17 4.60
CA GLU A 96 -25.71 -5.25 5.12
C GLU A 96 -26.26 -4.27 4.07
N THR A 97 -25.74 -4.30 2.84
CA THR A 97 -26.23 -3.44 1.75
C THR A 97 -27.63 -3.86 1.26
N LYS A 98 -28.31 -2.93 0.57
CA LYS A 98 -29.67 -3.14 0.05
C LYS A 98 -29.80 -4.33 -0.91
N ASP A 99 -28.75 -4.64 -1.67
CA ASP A 99 -28.71 -5.74 -2.65
C ASP A 99 -27.46 -6.62 -2.40
N PRO A 100 -27.45 -7.46 -1.34
CA PRO A 100 -26.25 -8.18 -0.93
C PRO A 100 -25.84 -9.24 -1.97
N GLU A 101 -26.80 -9.87 -2.66
CA GLU A 101 -26.55 -10.87 -3.72
C GLU A 101 -25.72 -10.30 -4.89
N LYS A 102 -25.76 -8.99 -5.12
CA LYS A 102 -24.96 -8.32 -6.15
C LYS A 102 -23.73 -7.63 -5.57
N SER A 103 -23.88 -7.00 -4.40
CA SER A 103 -22.82 -6.19 -3.79
C SER A 103 -21.71 -7.05 -3.20
N LEU A 104 -22.06 -8.20 -2.58
CA LEU A 104 -21.09 -9.10 -1.98
C LEU A 104 -20.14 -9.73 -3.02
N PRO A 105 -20.62 -10.35 -4.13
CA PRO A 105 -19.70 -10.87 -5.15
C PRO A 105 -18.85 -9.77 -5.80
N ARG A 106 -19.40 -8.57 -6.00
CA ARG A 106 -18.65 -7.44 -6.55
C ARG A 106 -17.54 -6.98 -5.61
N ALA A 107 -17.83 -6.85 -4.32
CA ALA A 107 -16.84 -6.47 -3.32
C ALA A 107 -15.71 -7.50 -3.26
N ILE A 108 -16.05 -8.79 -3.16
CA ILE A 108 -15.10 -9.91 -3.12
C ILE A 108 -14.21 -9.92 -4.36
N ASN A 109 -14.80 -9.84 -5.57
CA ASN A 109 -14.02 -9.89 -6.81
C ASN A 109 -13.15 -8.64 -7.03
N SER A 110 -13.47 -7.52 -6.39
CA SER A 110 -12.67 -6.30 -6.47
C SER A 110 -11.43 -6.31 -5.57
N ILE A 111 -11.42 -7.15 -4.52
CA ILE A 111 -10.33 -7.21 -3.55
C ILE A 111 -9.01 -7.67 -4.19
N PRO A 112 -8.95 -8.84 -4.89
CA PRO A 112 -7.68 -9.34 -5.43
C PRO A 112 -7.02 -8.36 -6.40
N ILE A 113 -7.80 -7.68 -7.24
CA ILE A 113 -7.26 -6.74 -8.23
C ILE A 113 -6.56 -5.55 -7.56
N ARG A 114 -7.12 -5.07 -6.44
CA ARG A 114 -6.54 -3.99 -5.64
C ARG A 114 -5.26 -4.45 -4.95
N ILE A 115 -5.24 -5.67 -4.41
CA ILE A 115 -4.05 -6.25 -3.78
C ILE A 115 -2.92 -6.39 -4.80
N ILE A 116 -3.21 -6.93 -5.98
CA ILE A 116 -2.20 -7.09 -7.03
C ILE A 116 -1.67 -5.72 -7.48
N MET A 117 -2.56 -4.77 -7.76
CA MET A 117 -2.18 -3.45 -8.27
C MET A 117 -1.42 -2.61 -7.24
N PHE A 118 -1.91 -2.51 -6.01
CA PHE A 118 -1.36 -1.58 -5.02
C PHE A 118 -0.27 -2.18 -4.15
N TYR A 119 -0.31 -3.49 -3.90
CA TYR A 119 0.62 -4.15 -2.99
C TYR A 119 1.69 -4.92 -3.76
N VAL A 120 1.29 -5.92 -4.54
CA VAL A 120 2.24 -6.80 -5.23
C VAL A 120 3.06 -6.03 -6.25
N PHE A 121 2.42 -5.21 -7.07
CA PHE A 121 3.12 -4.45 -8.11
C PHE A 121 4.03 -3.36 -7.54
N ALA A 122 3.60 -2.68 -6.47
CA ALA A 122 4.46 -1.72 -5.77
C ALA A 122 5.71 -2.41 -5.18
N LEU A 123 5.56 -3.58 -4.56
CA LEU A 123 6.69 -4.36 -4.04
C LEU A 123 7.63 -4.83 -5.15
N ILE A 124 7.10 -5.31 -6.28
CA ILE A 124 7.91 -5.67 -7.45
C ILE A 124 8.77 -4.48 -7.88
N VAL A 125 8.18 -3.30 -8.00
CA VAL A 125 8.91 -2.10 -8.41
C VAL A 125 9.96 -1.69 -7.37
N ILE A 126 9.62 -1.68 -6.08
CA ILE A 126 10.55 -1.34 -4.99
C ILE A 126 11.73 -2.31 -4.98
N MET A 127 11.47 -3.61 -5.05
CA MET A 127 12.51 -4.65 -5.04
C MET A 127 13.37 -4.64 -6.31
N SER A 128 12.81 -4.17 -7.43
CA SER A 128 13.57 -3.98 -8.67
C SER A 128 14.50 -2.75 -8.60
N VAL A 129 14.23 -1.79 -7.72
CA VAL A 129 15.12 -0.64 -7.49
C VAL A 129 16.16 -0.97 -6.43
N THR A 130 15.73 -1.57 -5.32
CA THR A 130 16.59 -1.89 -4.18
C THR A 130 16.47 -3.38 -3.86
N PRO A 131 17.57 -4.16 -3.95
CA PRO A 131 17.57 -5.57 -3.59
C PRO A 131 17.02 -5.80 -2.19
N TRP A 132 16.29 -6.90 -2.00
CA TRP A 132 15.66 -7.22 -0.72
C TRP A 132 16.68 -7.37 0.43
N SER A 133 17.91 -7.76 0.10
CA SER A 133 19.05 -7.89 1.02
C SER A 133 19.56 -6.54 1.55
N SER A 134 19.28 -5.45 0.82
CA SER A 134 19.73 -4.09 1.14
C SER A 134 18.63 -3.23 1.76
N VAL A 135 17.45 -3.79 2.02
CA VAL A 135 16.34 -3.09 2.67
C VAL A 135 16.66 -2.88 4.15
N VAL A 136 16.75 -1.63 4.56
CA VAL A 136 17.02 -1.24 5.96
C VAL A 136 15.72 -1.34 6.78
N PRO A 137 15.64 -2.17 7.84
CA PRO A 137 14.40 -2.38 8.59
C PRO A 137 13.86 -1.13 9.30
N SER A 138 14.72 -0.16 9.62
CA SER A 138 14.35 1.07 10.33
C SER A 138 13.82 2.18 9.41
N LYS A 139 13.82 1.96 8.09
CA LYS A 139 13.34 2.94 7.11
C LYS A 139 12.21 2.36 6.28
N SER A 140 11.27 3.22 5.89
CA SER A 140 10.21 2.85 4.94
C SER A 140 10.78 2.70 3.53
N PRO A 141 10.65 1.52 2.88
CA PRO A 141 11.09 1.34 1.49
C PRO A 141 10.37 2.27 0.51
N PHE A 142 9.13 2.64 0.83
CA PHE A 142 8.33 3.60 0.06
C PHE A 142 8.94 5.00 0.06
N VAL A 143 9.53 5.40 1.19
CA VAL A 143 10.18 6.71 1.36
C VAL A 143 11.59 6.66 0.77
N GLU A 144 12.33 5.58 1.03
CA GLU A 144 13.72 5.43 0.61
C GLU A 144 13.87 5.50 -0.92
N LEU A 145 12.91 4.95 -1.68
CA LEU A 145 12.92 5.04 -3.14
C LEU A 145 13.02 6.50 -3.65
N PHE A 146 12.26 7.43 -3.06
CA PHE A 146 12.32 8.84 -3.45
C PHE A 146 13.56 9.56 -2.92
N VAL A 147 14.11 9.11 -1.78
CA VAL A 147 15.40 9.60 -1.28
C VAL A 147 16.53 9.23 -2.24
N LEU A 148 16.54 7.99 -2.77
CA LEU A 148 17.54 7.52 -3.72
C LEU A 148 17.57 8.35 -5.02
N VAL A 149 16.41 8.77 -5.51
CA VAL A 149 16.29 9.62 -6.72
C VAL A 149 16.66 11.09 -6.44
N GLY A 150 16.94 11.46 -5.19
CA GLY A 150 17.26 12.83 -4.82
C GLY A 150 16.04 13.75 -4.74
N LEU A 151 14.86 13.18 -4.46
CA LEU A 151 13.59 13.90 -4.30
C LEU A 151 13.14 13.92 -2.82
N PRO A 152 13.85 14.62 -1.92
CA PRO A 152 13.53 14.61 -0.49
C PRO A 152 12.14 15.17 -0.18
N ALA A 153 11.66 16.15 -0.95
CA ALA A 153 10.30 16.67 -0.80
C ALA A 153 9.23 15.61 -1.09
N ALA A 154 9.44 14.78 -2.12
CA ALA A 154 8.55 13.66 -2.43
C ALA A 154 8.63 12.58 -1.34
N ALA A 155 9.82 12.30 -0.82
CA ALA A 155 10.01 11.38 0.29
C ALA A 155 9.21 11.81 1.55
N SER A 156 9.27 13.09 1.91
CA SER A 156 8.48 13.65 3.03
C SER A 156 6.97 13.54 2.78
N LEU A 157 6.52 13.80 1.55
CA LEU A 157 5.11 13.64 1.19
C LEU A 157 4.67 12.19 1.32
N ILE A 158 5.43 11.23 0.80
CA ILE A 158 5.11 9.80 0.93
C ILE A 158 5.07 9.37 2.40
N ASN A 159 6.01 9.83 3.23
CA ASN A 159 5.99 9.55 4.66
C ASN A 159 4.70 10.06 5.31
N PHE A 160 4.28 11.28 4.98
CA PHE A 160 3.00 11.84 5.42
C PHE A 160 1.82 10.95 4.96
N VAL A 161 1.79 10.54 3.69
CA VAL A 161 0.73 9.67 3.17
C VAL A 161 0.67 8.33 3.92
N VAL A 162 1.82 7.71 4.20
CA VAL A 162 1.88 6.44 4.94
C VAL A 162 1.32 6.61 6.36
N LEU A 163 1.67 7.70 7.05
CA LEU A 163 1.14 8.01 8.38
C LEU A 163 -0.36 8.28 8.36
N THR A 164 -0.85 9.10 7.42
CA THR A 164 -2.30 9.34 7.27
C THR A 164 -3.04 8.06 6.90
N SER A 165 -2.36 7.14 6.20
CA SER A 165 -2.94 5.85 5.84
C SER A 165 -3.16 4.96 7.04
N ALA A 166 -2.15 4.83 7.88
CA ALA A 166 -2.23 4.08 9.13
C ALA A 166 -3.31 4.67 10.05
N ALA A 167 -3.36 6.00 10.19
CA ALA A 167 -4.38 6.68 10.99
C ALA A 167 -5.81 6.45 10.46
N SER A 168 -6.01 6.55 9.14
CA SER A 168 -7.31 6.27 8.51
C SER A 168 -7.72 4.80 8.72
N SER A 169 -6.82 3.84 8.53
CA SER A 169 -7.13 2.42 8.77
C SER A 169 -7.49 2.12 10.22
N ALA A 170 -6.84 2.78 11.19
CA ALA A 170 -7.16 2.65 12.62
C ALA A 170 -8.50 3.28 13.02
N ASN A 171 -9.07 4.11 12.15
CA ASN A 171 -10.32 4.83 12.40
C ASN A 171 -11.51 4.18 11.68
N SER A 172 -11.27 3.37 10.64
CA SER A 172 -12.31 2.62 9.90
C SER A 172 -12.48 1.17 10.37
N GLY A 173 -11.57 0.65 11.20
CA GLY A 173 -11.65 -0.68 11.83
C GLY A 173 -12.08 -0.58 13.29
#